data_AF-A0A8T5EXC5-F1
#
_entry.id   AF-A0A8T5EXC5-F1
#
_cell.length_a   1.000
_cell.length_b   1.000
_cell.length_c   1.000
_cell.angle_alpha   90.00
_cell.angle_beta   90.00
_cell.angle_gamma   90.00
#
_symmetry.space_group_name_H-M   'P 1'
#
loop_
_entity.id
_entity.type
_entity.pdbx_description
1 polymer ?
#
loop_
_entity_poly.entity_id
_entity_poly.type
_entity_poly.pdbx_seq_one_letter_code
_entity_poly.pdbx_strand_id
1 'polypeptide(L)' 'MRNNKVVINSIVALIFIFLAFAVDWIFLAGAVILMLINKRELFKA' A
#
# COMPACT_ATOMS: atom_id res chain seq x y z
N MET A 1 -1.59 -20.58 -2.20
CA MET A 1 -2.04 -19.58 -1.20
C MET A 1 -1.13 -18.34 -1.30
N ARG A 2 -1.16 -17.67 -2.46
CA ARG A 2 -0.01 -16.92 -3.03
C ARG A 2 0.04 -15.43 -2.67
N ASN A 3 -0.73 -14.97 -1.68
CA ASN A 3 -1.05 -13.54 -1.55
C ASN A 3 -0.72 -12.90 -0.19
N ASN A 4 -0.04 -13.59 0.75
CA ASN A 4 0.24 -13.01 2.07
C ASN A 4 1.04 -11.69 1.97
N LYS A 5 1.95 -11.57 0.99
CA LYS A 5 2.69 -10.33 0.71
C LYS A 5 1.76 -9.19 0.30
N VAL A 6 0.80 -9.46 -0.57
CA VAL A 6 -0.20 -8.47 -1.02
C VAL A 6 -1.12 -8.05 0.12
N VAL A 7 -1.50 -8.99 1.00
CA VAL A 7 -2.30 -8.68 2.19
C VAL A 7 -1.52 -7.77 3.13
N ILE A 8 -0.25 -8.09 3.43
CA ILE A 8 0.62 -7.26 4.28
C ILE A 8 0.82 -5.88 3.66
N ASN A 9 1.16 -5.78 2.37
CA ASN A 9 1.32 -4.51 1.67
C ASN A 9 0.03 -3.67 1.66
N SER A 10 -1.14 -4.32 1.59
CA SER A 10 -2.43 -3.62 1.64
C SER A 10 -2.73 -3.07 3.04
N ILE A 11 -2.40 -3.82 4.09
CA ILE A 11 -2.52 -3.35 5.49
C ILE A 11 -1.57 -2.17 5.72
N VAL A 12 -0.33 -2.26 5.25
CA VAL A 12 0.65 -1.16 5.36
C VAL A 12 0.19 0.07 4.56
N ALA A 13 -0.39 -0.10 3.37
CA ALA A 13 -0.94 1.01 2.59
C ALA A 13 -2.09 1.72 3.34
N LEU A 14 -2.97 0.96 4.02
CA LEU A 14 -4.03 1.54 4.86
C LEU A 14 -3.46 2.37 6.03
N ILE A 15 -2.36 1.92 6.64
CA ILE A 15 -1.67 2.67 7.70
C ILE A 15 -1.11 3.98 7.15
N PHE A 16 -0.49 3.97 5.96
CA PHE A 16 -0.02 5.21 5.31
C PHE A 16 -1.15 6.17 4.94
N ILE A 17 -2.31 5.65 4.52
CA ILE A 17 -3.50 6.48 4.28
C ILE A 17 -3.96 7.13 5.58
N PHE A 18 -4.04 6.36 6.68
CA PHE A 18 -4.40 6.91 7.99
C PHE A 18 -3.40 7.99 8.46
N LEU A 19 -2.10 7.75 8.31
CA LEU A 19 -1.07 8.76 8.61
C LEU A 19 -1.17 9.99 7.71
N ALA A 20 -1.64 9.85 6.47
CA ALA A 20 -1.83 10.98 5.57
C ALA A 20 -2.92 11.95 6.05
N PHE A 21 -3.98 11.41 6.67
CA PHE A 21 -5.04 12.21 7.28
C PHE A 21 -4.69 12.71 8.68
N ALA A 22 -3.88 11.97 9.44
CA ALA A 22 -3.53 12.29 10.82
C ALA A 22 -2.32 13.22 10.97
N VAL A 23 -1.34 13.13 10.06
CA VAL A 23 -0.06 13.85 10.17
C VAL A 23 0.09 14.85 9.02
N ASP A 24 0.29 14.35 7.79
CA ASP A 24 0.56 15.20 6.63
C ASP A 24 0.32 14.44 5.32
N TRP A 25 -0.11 15.15 4.28
CA TRP A 25 -0.40 14.59 2.96
C TRP A 25 0.82 13.94 2.29
N ILE A 26 2.05 14.22 2.76
CA ILE A 26 3.27 13.56 2.27
C ILE A 26 3.23 12.03 2.43
N PHE A 27 2.51 11.50 3.43
CA PHE A 27 2.35 10.06 3.63
C PHE A 27 1.50 9.38 2.54
N LEU A 28 0.69 10.16 1.81
CA LEU A 28 -0.07 9.67 0.66
C LEU A 28 0.87 9.18 -0.46
N ALA A 29 2.05 9.79 -0.61
CA ALA A 29 3.05 9.35 -1.58
C ALA A 29 3.55 7.92 -1.26
N GLY A 30 3.77 7.61 0.02
CA GLY A 30 4.15 6.26 0.48
C GLY A 30 3.06 5.23 0.18
N ALA A 31 1.79 5.58 0.42
CA ALA A 31 0.66 4.71 0.09
C ALA A 31 0.57 4.41 -1.42
N VAL A 32 0.78 5.41 -2.28
CA VAL A 32 0.75 5.26 -3.74
C VAL A 32 1.89 4.38 -4.25
N ILE A 33 3.11 4.53 -3.71
CA ILE A 33 4.25 3.68 -4.08
C ILE A 33 3.98 2.22 -3.71
N LEU A 34 3.46 1.97 -2.51
CA LEU A 34 3.04 0.63 -2.07
C LEU A 34 1.96 0.05 -2.99
N MET A 35 0.98 0.87 -3.37
CA MET A 35 -0.08 0.46 -4.30
C MET A 35 0.47 0.06 -5.67
N LEU A 36 1.46 0.78 -6.20
CA LEU A 36 2.12 0.46 -7.48
C LEU A 36 2.89 -0.86 -7.42
N ILE A 37 3.63 -1.10 -6.32
CA ILE A 37 4.35 -2.36 -6.10
C ILE A 37 3.34 -3.52 -6.00
N ASN A 38 2.26 -3.31 -5.24
CA ASN A 38 1.21 -4.30 -5.06
C ASN A 38 0.47 -4.61 -6.38
N LYS A 39 0.27 -3.60 -7.23
CA LYS A 39 -0.29 -3.77 -8.58
C LYS A 39 0.55 -4.71 -9.43
N ARG A 40 1.89 -4.64 -9.38
CA ARG A 40 2.76 -5.54 -10.15
C ARG A 40 2.69 -6.99 -9.67
N GLU A 41 2.46 -7.22 -8.37
CA GLU A 41 2.23 -8.58 -7.85
C GLU A 41 0.82 -9.11 -8.18
N LEU A 42 -0.19 -8.23 -8.18
CA LEU A 42 -1.58 -8.57 -8.54
C LEU A 42 -1.78 -8.76 -10.06
N PHE A 43 -1.08 -8.00 -10.90
CA PHE A 43 -1.14 -8.09 -12.38
C PHE A 43 -0.12 -9.07 -12.98
N LYS A 44 0.69 -9.76 -12.16
CA LYS A 44 1.36 -11.00 -12.57
C LYS A 44 0.34 -12.14 -12.60
N ALA A 45 -0.63 -12.01 -13.52
CA ALA A 45 -1.43 -13.13 -14.01
C ALA A 45 -0.62 -13.89 -15.05
#